data_AF-A0A5P9P0M3-F1
#
_entry.id   AF-A0A5P9P0M3-F1
#
_cell.length_a   1.000
_cell.length_b   1.000
_cell.length_c   1.000
_cell.angle_alpha   90.00
_cell.angle_beta   90.00
_cell.angle_gamma   90.00
#
_symmetry.space_group_name_H-M   'P 1'
#
loop_
_entity.id
_entity.type
_entity.pdbx_description
1 polymer ?
#
loop_
_entity_poly.entity_id
_entity_poly.type
_entity_poly.pdbx_seq_one_letter_code
_entity_poly.pdbx_strand_id
1 'polypeptide(L)'
;MRRSIVIAVALLALSVVFVGSLSLLFSPSTTEVEADDSDVSPRLTSVNGSESKFWRFLSPEQRFQQRSPINVIVRGDSDDVLPVMTDGHAGDWGEIEGTTGGDDAENETVLEERAGHAAGLEWGEADGATRYAWIDPGPDERGYWTDETAQLENGDYYGYRYHIRLYESPNDADQWIAMQGHSEHFDWFTLRHRVDGSEAAQSKIESDFMDHPQVDTEQDIQRVYLANDGPSDADGWATVVDFTGMIVLPAGVGLVARRRVAATDTEIDGSTGADYVSEHTPDAIDDHLTDVDRRRIAAAYDRLEAGHIILVFTILALFLGVRMGGLFLERRVGLLTPHMIAAVLYPVIAVGIPVATVLIARTLERRLDAALVAAGSLALAIWIDYGLVGVESLPIDVVFQRVLVIIALGLLAGGAARRATRDLRHNDMLLVGSVLWVVVLSGTLLGYF
;
A
#
# COMPACT_ATOMS: atom_id res chain seq x y z
N MET A 1 -39.06 -20.03 -8.54
CA MET A 1 -38.18 -18.84 -8.42
C MET A 1 -37.73 -18.40 -9.80
N ARG A 2 -37.76 -17.09 -10.11
CA ARG A 2 -37.24 -16.58 -11.38
C ARG A 2 -35.74 -16.90 -11.46
N ARG A 3 -35.25 -17.44 -12.58
CA ARG A 3 -33.84 -17.84 -12.77
C ARG A 3 -32.84 -16.72 -12.46
N SER A 4 -33.26 -15.46 -12.60
CA SER A 4 -32.48 -14.28 -12.21
C SER A 4 -32.21 -14.17 -10.70
N ILE A 5 -33.16 -14.57 -9.85
CA ILE A 5 -33.00 -14.55 -8.39
C ILE A 5 -31.91 -15.54 -7.96
N VAL A 6 -31.89 -16.73 -8.57
CA VAL A 6 -30.87 -17.74 -8.29
C VAL A 6 -29.47 -17.23 -8.64
N ILE A 7 -29.32 -16.55 -9.78
CA ILE A 7 -28.04 -15.95 -10.18
C ILE A 7 -27.65 -14.84 -9.20
N ALA A 8 -28.56 -13.94 -8.84
CA ALA A 8 -28.27 -12.87 -7.88
C ALA A 8 -27.83 -13.41 -6.52
N VAL A 9 -28.52 -14.43 -5.98
CA VAL A 9 -28.14 -15.07 -4.71
C VAL A 9 -26.78 -15.77 -4.82
N ALA A 10 -26.51 -16.47 -5.93
CA ALA A 10 -25.23 -17.13 -6.14
C ALA A 10 -24.07 -16.12 -6.25
N LEU A 11 -24.28 -15.00 -6.95
CA LEU A 11 -23.31 -13.91 -7.05
C LEU A 11 -23.05 -13.27 -5.68
N LEU A 12 -24.09 -13.01 -4.91
CA LEU A 12 -23.95 -12.46 -3.55
C LEU A 12 -23.17 -13.42 -2.65
N ALA A 13 -23.54 -14.70 -2.63
CA ALA A 13 -22.85 -15.71 -1.84
C ALA A 13 -21.37 -15.83 -2.24
N LEU A 14 -21.07 -15.89 -3.54
CA LEU A 14 -19.69 -15.94 -4.05
C LEU A 14 -18.89 -14.70 -3.61
N SER A 15 -19.47 -13.51 -3.77
CA SER A 15 -18.80 -12.25 -3.46
C SER A 15 -18.53 -12.11 -1.97
N VAL A 16 -19.51 -12.43 -1.12
CA VAL A 16 -19.36 -12.38 0.34
C VAL A 16 -18.35 -13.41 0.82
N VAL A 17 -18.35 -14.62 0.27
CA VAL A 17 -17.37 -15.65 0.66
C VAL A 17 -15.97 -15.20 0.27
N PHE A 18 -15.76 -14.70 -0.94
CA PHE A 18 -14.42 -14.41 -1.46
C PHE A 18 -13.81 -13.12 -0.89
N VAL A 19 -14.63 -12.06 -0.74
CA VAL A 19 -14.16 -10.80 -0.14
C VAL A 19 -14.18 -10.89 1.39
N GLY A 20 -15.22 -11.48 1.97
CA GLY A 20 -15.35 -11.64 3.41
C GLY A 20 -14.36 -12.64 4.01
N SER A 21 -13.89 -13.65 3.26
CA SER A 21 -12.82 -14.52 3.74
C SER A 21 -11.50 -13.79 3.98
N LEU A 22 -11.22 -12.74 3.20
CA LEU A 22 -10.03 -11.91 3.40
C LEU A 22 -10.14 -11.12 4.70
N SER A 23 -11.31 -10.52 4.99
CA SER A 23 -11.55 -9.80 6.24
C SER A 23 -11.58 -10.68 7.50
N LEU A 24 -12.05 -11.93 7.38
CA LEU A 24 -12.18 -12.86 8.51
C LEU A 24 -10.87 -13.55 8.90
N LEU A 25 -9.88 -13.64 7.99
CA LEU A 25 -8.59 -14.27 8.27
C LEU A 25 -7.61 -13.32 8.97
N PHE A 26 -7.85 -12.00 8.93
CA PHE A 26 -6.85 -10.98 9.30
C PHE A 26 -7.41 -9.83 10.17
N SER A 27 -8.54 -9.98 10.87
CA SER A 27 -9.04 -8.91 11.74
C SER A 27 -8.26 -8.79 13.07
N PRO A 28 -7.66 -7.63 13.35
CA PRO A 28 -8.14 -6.69 14.34
C PRO A 28 -9.12 -5.74 13.66
N SER A 29 -10.22 -5.43 14.35
CA SER A 29 -11.25 -4.52 13.87
C SER A 29 -10.70 -3.10 13.68
N THR A 30 -10.29 -2.73 12.47
CA THR A 30 -10.22 -1.33 12.05
C THR A 30 -11.65 -0.85 11.81
N THR A 31 -12.39 -0.75 12.91
CA THR A 31 -13.57 0.11 12.91
C THR A 31 -13.06 1.48 12.54
N GLU A 32 -13.55 2.04 11.44
CA GLU A 32 -13.51 3.48 11.26
C GLU A 32 -14.26 4.03 12.49
N VAL A 33 -13.51 4.36 13.54
CA VAL A 33 -14.07 4.99 14.72
C VAL A 33 -14.58 6.31 14.18
N GLU A 34 -15.92 6.45 14.10
CA GLU A 34 -16.56 7.74 13.87
C GLU A 34 -15.81 8.73 14.75
N ALA A 35 -15.28 9.79 14.13
CA ALA A 35 -14.55 10.82 14.84
C ALA A 35 -15.40 11.19 16.06
N ASP A 36 -14.85 10.95 17.25
CA ASP A 36 -15.50 11.39 18.47
C ASP A 36 -15.43 12.93 18.44
N ASP A 37 -16.47 13.53 17.87
CA ASP A 37 -16.71 14.96 17.75
C ASP A 37 -17.04 15.59 19.12
N SER A 38 -16.87 14.85 20.22
CA SER A 38 -17.02 15.43 21.54
C SER A 38 -16.00 16.56 21.72
N ASP A 39 -16.48 17.68 22.27
CA ASP A 39 -15.73 18.86 22.72
C ASP A 39 -14.76 18.45 23.86
N VAL A 40 -13.81 17.56 23.56
CA VAL A 40 -12.78 17.10 24.48
C VAL A 40 -11.73 18.20 24.49
N SER A 41 -11.54 18.83 25.65
CA SER A 41 -10.37 19.66 25.89
C SER A 41 -9.11 18.91 25.40
N PRO A 42 -8.39 19.42 24.39
CA PRO A 42 -7.33 18.67 23.75
C PRO A 42 -6.24 18.34 24.77
N ARG A 43 -5.93 17.06 24.91
CA ARG A 43 -4.78 16.63 25.71
C ARG A 43 -3.51 16.92 24.91
N LEU A 44 -2.82 17.98 25.29
CA LEU A 44 -1.57 18.39 24.67
C LEU A 44 -0.40 17.56 25.23
N THR A 45 0.57 17.28 24.37
CA THR A 45 1.82 16.58 24.65
C THR A 45 2.95 17.58 24.63
N SER A 46 3.80 17.57 25.65
CA SER A 46 5.06 18.31 25.69
C SER A 46 6.22 17.34 25.51
N VAL A 47 7.22 17.73 24.72
CA VAL A 47 8.51 17.03 24.67
C VAL A 47 9.35 17.46 25.87
N ASN A 48 10.16 16.56 26.43
CA ASN A 48 10.96 16.90 27.61
C ASN A 48 11.91 18.07 27.30
N GLY A 49 11.88 19.11 28.14
CA GLY A 49 12.68 20.32 27.94
C GLY A 49 12.06 21.38 27.02
N SER A 50 10.92 21.10 26.37
CA SER A 50 10.21 22.07 25.51
C SER A 50 9.14 22.87 26.27
N GLU A 51 8.97 24.14 25.90
CA GLU A 51 7.86 24.97 26.36
C GLU A 51 6.60 24.77 25.49
N SER A 52 6.81 24.54 24.20
CA SER A 52 5.73 24.25 23.26
C SER A 52 5.13 22.85 23.46
N LYS A 53 3.88 22.73 23.01
CA LYS A 53 3.11 21.49 23.08
C LYS A 53 2.38 21.29 21.77
N PHE A 54 2.05 20.04 21.46
CA PHE A 54 1.24 19.70 20.31
C PHE A 54 0.11 18.75 20.68
N TRP A 55 -0.93 18.73 19.86
CA TRP A 55 -2.00 17.77 20.00
C TRP A 55 -1.63 16.44 19.32
N ARG A 56 -1.84 15.33 20.03
CA ARG A 56 -1.42 13.96 19.66
C ARG A 56 -2.09 13.34 18.41
N PHE A 57 -2.95 14.10 17.73
CA PHE A 57 -3.62 13.70 16.50
C PHE A 57 -3.53 14.81 15.46
N LEU A 58 -3.52 14.44 14.19
CA LEU A 58 -3.72 15.31 13.05
C LEU A 58 -5.17 15.23 12.59
N SER A 59 -5.66 16.34 12.04
CA SER A 59 -7.05 16.48 11.62
C SER A 59 -7.18 16.83 10.14
N PRO A 60 -8.18 16.31 9.41
CA PRO A 60 -8.43 16.73 8.02
C PRO A 60 -8.94 18.18 7.90
N GLU A 61 -9.41 18.77 8.99
CA GLU A 61 -9.93 20.14 9.07
C GLU A 61 -9.34 20.84 10.30
N GLN A 62 -9.40 22.16 10.37
CA GLN A 62 -8.93 22.95 11.54
C GLN A 62 -9.90 22.84 12.74
N ARG A 63 -10.13 21.61 13.20
CA ARG A 63 -10.94 21.24 14.36
C ARG A 63 -10.42 19.95 14.97
N PHE A 64 -10.66 19.73 16.26
CA PHE A 64 -10.21 18.53 16.95
C PHE A 64 -11.00 17.29 16.47
N GLN A 65 -10.36 16.46 15.63
CA GLN A 65 -10.83 15.12 15.25
C GLN A 65 -9.74 14.07 15.48
N GLN A 66 -10.03 13.03 16.26
CA GLN A 66 -9.05 11.98 16.60
C GLN A 66 -8.91 10.96 15.45
N ARG A 67 -8.26 11.36 14.34
CA ARG A 67 -8.17 10.53 13.12
C ARG A 67 -6.78 10.01 12.78
N SER A 68 -5.76 10.86 12.84
CA SER A 68 -4.41 10.49 12.38
C SER A 68 -3.43 10.62 13.56
N PRO A 69 -3.11 9.53 14.27
CA PRO A 69 -2.29 9.59 15.46
C PRO A 69 -0.83 9.92 15.12
N ILE A 70 -0.21 10.75 15.95
CA ILE A 70 1.25 10.97 15.94
C ILE A 70 1.91 9.75 16.59
N ASN A 71 2.84 9.12 15.89
CA ASN A 71 3.43 7.85 16.30
C ASN A 71 4.96 7.87 16.33
N VAL A 72 5.59 8.94 15.85
CA VAL A 72 7.02 9.18 16.01
C VAL A 72 7.26 10.64 16.42
N ILE A 73 8.23 10.86 17.31
CA ILE A 73 8.71 12.18 17.73
C ILE A 73 10.23 12.16 17.64
N VAL A 74 10.83 13.10 16.94
CA VAL A 74 12.28 13.24 16.87
C VAL A 74 12.66 14.52 17.60
N ARG A 75 13.62 14.47 18.53
CA ARG A 75 14.24 15.67 19.09
C ARG A 75 15.39 16.07 18.20
N GLY A 76 15.31 17.25 17.61
CA GLY A 76 16.20 17.74 16.57
C GLY A 76 15.49 18.78 15.71
N ASP A 77 16.24 19.38 14.80
CA ASP A 77 15.76 20.32 13.80
C ASP A 77 15.46 19.60 12.48
N SER A 78 14.48 20.08 11.71
CA SER A 78 14.17 19.49 10.41
C SER A 78 15.34 19.56 9.42
N ASP A 79 16.19 20.59 9.54
CA ASP A 79 17.40 20.76 8.72
C ASP A 79 18.44 19.64 8.94
N ASP A 80 18.45 19.01 10.12
CA ASP A 80 19.35 17.90 10.46
C ASP A 80 18.70 16.53 10.22
N VAL A 81 17.40 16.40 10.53
CA VAL A 81 16.68 15.12 10.48
C VAL A 81 16.31 14.73 9.05
N LEU A 82 15.89 15.69 8.21
CA LEU A 82 15.50 15.39 6.83
C LEU A 82 16.65 14.77 6.03
N PRO A 83 17.88 15.34 6.01
CA PRO A 83 19.02 14.71 5.34
C PRO A 83 19.31 13.29 5.84
N VAL A 84 19.23 13.05 7.15
CA VAL A 84 19.45 11.71 7.73
C VAL A 84 18.40 10.70 7.23
N MET A 85 17.16 11.13 7.02
CA MET A 85 16.08 10.27 6.51
C MET A 85 16.13 10.06 5.00
N THR A 86 16.68 11.01 4.23
CA THR A 86 16.73 10.95 2.76
C THR A 86 18.04 10.42 2.21
N ASP A 87 19.16 10.61 2.93
CA ASP A 87 20.49 10.21 2.48
C ASP A 87 20.74 8.72 2.75
N GLY A 88 20.36 7.89 1.77
CA GLY A 88 20.69 6.48 1.72
C GLY A 88 22.20 6.26 1.83
N HIS A 89 22.63 5.51 2.85
CA HIS A 89 24.04 5.14 3.03
C HIS A 89 24.55 4.24 1.88
N ALA A 90 24.96 4.82 0.76
CA ALA A 90 26.01 4.28 -0.09
C ALA A 90 27.32 4.90 0.41
N GLY A 91 28.11 4.12 1.15
CA GLY A 91 29.32 4.61 1.79
C GLY A 91 30.28 5.31 0.83
N ASP A 92 30.58 6.57 1.10
CA ASP A 92 31.93 7.17 1.00
C ASP A 92 31.91 8.53 1.74
N TRP A 93 31.99 8.53 3.08
CA TRP A 93 32.39 9.73 3.81
C TRP A 93 33.91 9.90 3.67
N GLY A 94 34.32 10.22 2.44
CA GLY A 94 35.66 10.65 2.07
C GLY A 94 35.68 12.17 1.90
N GLU A 95 36.20 12.86 2.91
CA GLU A 95 37.06 14.04 2.73
C GLU A 95 36.47 15.23 1.94
N ILE A 96 35.76 16.14 2.62
CA ILE A 96 35.73 17.55 2.20
C ILE A 96 36.90 18.26 2.89
N GLU A 97 38.12 17.99 2.42
CA GLU A 97 39.22 18.94 2.62
C GLU A 97 39.06 20.09 1.62
N GLY A 98 39.10 21.31 2.15
CA GLY A 98 38.85 22.52 1.39
C GLY A 98 39.85 22.73 0.25
N THR A 99 39.38 23.37 -0.83
CA THR A 99 40.27 24.17 -1.66
C THR A 99 39.54 25.38 -2.19
N THR A 100 40.01 26.54 -1.75
CA THR A 100 39.82 27.86 -2.37
C THR A 100 40.21 27.86 -3.86
N GLY A 101 39.34 28.42 -4.70
CA GLY A 101 39.74 29.26 -5.85
C GLY A 101 39.72 28.61 -7.24
N GLY A 102 39.11 29.32 -8.21
CA GLY A 102 39.45 29.22 -9.63
C GLY A 102 38.24 29.15 -10.58
N ASP A 103 38.20 30.10 -11.50
CA ASP A 103 37.25 30.27 -12.60
C ASP A 103 37.10 29.08 -13.58
N ASP A 104 36.05 29.19 -14.39
CA ASP A 104 35.85 28.65 -15.75
C ASP A 104 35.10 27.30 -15.94
N ALA A 105 33.80 27.48 -16.27
CA ALA A 105 33.14 27.06 -17.51
C ALA A 105 32.68 25.60 -17.75
N GLU A 106 31.44 25.55 -18.28
CA GLU A 106 30.82 24.58 -19.19
C GLU A 106 29.98 23.41 -18.61
N ASN A 107 28.68 23.46 -18.96
CA ASN A 107 27.77 22.35 -19.24
C ASN A 107 27.77 21.13 -18.29
N GLU A 108 26.78 21.04 -17.41
CA GLU A 108 26.29 19.74 -16.95
C GLU A 108 24.75 19.69 -16.91
N THR A 109 24.21 18.95 -17.87
CA THR A 109 22.93 18.27 -17.74
C THR A 109 23.08 17.20 -16.66
N VAL A 110 22.62 17.48 -15.43
CA VAL A 110 22.49 16.44 -14.40
C VAL A 110 21.19 15.70 -14.66
N LEU A 111 21.29 14.66 -15.49
CA LEU A 111 20.35 13.55 -15.56
C LEU A 111 21.02 12.38 -14.85
N GLU A 112 20.87 12.29 -13.54
CA GLU A 112 21.06 11.03 -12.81
C GLU A 112 20.17 11.05 -11.56
N GLU A 113 18.94 10.57 -11.70
CA GLU A 113 18.21 9.98 -10.58
C GLU A 113 17.91 8.54 -10.94
N ARG A 114 18.65 7.65 -10.30
CA ARG A 114 18.78 6.25 -10.69
C ARG A 114 17.79 5.44 -9.88
N ALA A 115 16.77 4.96 -10.57
CA ALA A 115 15.89 3.91 -10.10
C ALA A 115 16.70 2.70 -9.59
N GLY A 116 16.43 2.29 -8.35
CA GLY A 116 16.86 1.01 -7.82
C GLY A 116 16.74 0.90 -6.31
N HIS A 117 15.55 0.56 -5.81
CA HIS A 117 15.35 0.12 -4.43
C HIS A 117 16.30 -1.04 -4.09
N ALA A 118 17.36 -0.72 -3.38
CA ALA A 118 18.20 -1.64 -2.63
C ALA A 118 18.11 -1.22 -1.16
N ALA A 119 18.08 -2.20 -0.26
CA ALA A 119 17.95 -2.01 1.18
C ALA A 119 18.82 -0.83 1.69
N GLY A 120 18.16 0.28 2.04
CA GLY A 120 18.75 1.56 2.44
C GLY A 120 17.65 2.61 2.67
N LEU A 121 17.97 3.62 3.49
CA LEU A 121 17.12 4.74 3.92
C LEU A 121 16.80 5.72 2.77
N GLU A 122 16.13 5.28 1.71
CA GLU A 122 15.72 6.20 0.63
C GLU A 122 14.25 6.58 0.80
N TRP A 123 13.97 7.46 1.78
CA TRP A 123 12.71 8.19 1.82
C TRP A 123 12.76 9.33 0.80
N GLY A 124 11.81 9.40 -0.12
CA GLY A 124 11.70 10.47 -1.12
C GLY A 124 10.67 11.53 -0.71
N GLU A 125 10.69 12.69 -1.36
CA GLU A 125 9.65 13.72 -1.20
C GLU A 125 8.28 13.18 -1.65
N ALA A 126 7.22 13.55 -0.91
CA ALA A 126 5.86 13.06 -1.15
C ALA A 126 4.84 14.20 -1.24
N ASP A 127 3.76 13.95 -1.97
CA ASP A 127 2.58 14.82 -2.02
C ASP A 127 1.34 14.05 -1.50
N GLY A 128 0.83 14.47 -0.33
CA GLY A 128 -0.33 13.88 0.32
C GLY A 128 -1.47 14.87 0.56
N ALA A 129 -2.64 14.35 0.97
CA ALA A 129 -3.72 15.22 1.43
C ALA A 129 -3.31 15.94 2.72
N THR A 130 -3.48 17.27 2.75
CA THR A 130 -3.16 18.10 3.92
C THR A 130 -3.83 17.59 5.18
N ARG A 131 -3.06 17.59 6.26
CA ARG A 131 -3.53 17.31 7.62
C ARG A 131 -3.06 18.45 8.50
N TYR A 132 -3.92 18.86 9.43
CA TYR A 132 -3.62 19.97 10.31
C TYR A 132 -3.18 19.43 11.67
N ALA A 133 -2.04 19.93 12.15
CA ALA A 133 -1.60 19.77 13.53
C ALA A 133 -2.03 20.99 14.36
N TRP A 134 -2.42 20.77 15.61
CA TRP A 134 -2.62 21.86 16.58
C TRP A 134 -1.38 22.00 17.44
N ILE A 135 -0.80 23.20 17.46
CA ILE A 135 0.40 23.55 18.21
C ILE A 135 0.05 24.65 19.22
N ASP A 136 0.57 24.52 20.44
CA ASP A 136 0.56 25.52 21.49
C ASP A 136 2.02 25.96 21.73
N PRO A 137 2.44 27.14 21.23
CA PRO A 137 3.86 27.54 21.27
C PRO A 137 4.39 27.84 22.68
N GLY A 138 3.52 28.03 23.67
CA GLY A 138 3.92 28.37 25.02
C GLY A 138 3.11 29.53 25.61
N PRO A 139 3.52 30.06 26.78
CA PRO A 139 2.70 31.00 27.56
C PRO A 139 2.50 32.37 26.90
N ASP A 140 3.40 32.76 26.00
CA ASP A 140 3.42 34.10 25.40
C ASP A 140 2.62 34.19 24.09
N GLU A 141 2.21 33.05 23.53
CA GLU A 141 1.52 32.97 22.25
C GLU A 141 0.24 32.14 22.33
N ARG A 142 -0.64 32.27 21.33
CA ARG A 142 -1.87 31.46 21.27
C ARG A 142 -1.65 30.27 20.37
N GLY A 143 -2.17 29.11 20.78
CA GLY A 143 -2.16 27.93 19.92
C GLY A 143 -2.87 28.15 18.58
N TYR A 144 -2.41 27.43 17.56
CA TYR A 144 -2.87 27.55 16.18
C TYR A 144 -2.84 26.20 15.45
N TRP A 145 -3.56 26.14 14.33
CA TRP A 145 -3.49 25.04 13.38
C TRP A 145 -2.42 25.32 12.33
N THR A 146 -1.58 24.34 12.04
CA THR A 146 -0.55 24.39 10.99
C THR A 146 -0.68 23.21 10.05
N ASP A 147 -0.23 23.38 8.82
CA ASP A 147 0.00 22.31 7.84
C ASP A 147 1.38 21.66 8.05
N GLU A 148 1.64 20.61 7.27
CA GLU A 148 2.89 19.86 7.27
C GLU A 148 4.12 20.72 6.88
N THR A 149 5.23 20.52 7.61
CA THR A 149 6.54 21.08 7.23
C THR A 149 7.11 20.34 6.02
N ALA A 150 6.99 19.01 6.02
CA ALA A 150 7.46 18.14 4.94
C ALA A 150 6.64 16.83 4.91
N GLN A 151 6.69 16.15 3.76
CA GLN A 151 6.14 14.80 3.58
C GLN A 151 7.19 13.91 2.91
N LEU A 152 7.30 12.68 3.41
CA LEU A 152 8.24 11.69 2.92
C LEU A 152 7.55 10.37 2.58
N GLU A 153 7.99 9.67 1.55
CA GLU A 153 7.48 8.35 1.15
C GLU A 153 8.58 7.33 0.90
N ASN A 154 8.28 6.05 1.16
CA ASN A 154 9.15 4.93 0.82
C ASN A 154 8.29 3.78 0.26
N GLY A 155 8.43 3.50 -1.04
CA GLY A 155 7.67 2.49 -1.77
C GLY A 155 7.22 2.97 -3.15
N ASP A 156 6.18 2.35 -3.71
CA ASP A 156 5.62 2.73 -5.01
C ASP A 156 4.26 3.42 -4.86
N TYR A 157 4.06 4.52 -5.58
CA TYR A 157 2.81 5.27 -5.65
C TYR A 157 1.64 4.36 -6.06
N TYR A 158 1.79 3.53 -7.10
CA TYR A 158 0.75 2.58 -7.53
C TYR A 158 0.82 1.21 -6.87
N GLY A 159 1.67 1.07 -5.85
CA GLY A 159 1.84 -0.16 -5.10
C GLY A 159 1.45 0.04 -3.66
N TYR A 160 2.40 -0.34 -2.80
CA TYR A 160 2.38 -0.14 -1.36
C TYR A 160 3.53 0.79 -1.01
N ARG A 161 3.28 1.69 -0.06
CA ARG A 161 4.31 2.59 0.45
C ARG A 161 4.07 2.95 1.91
N TYR A 162 5.15 3.32 2.57
CA TYR A 162 5.09 4.07 3.80
C TYR A 162 5.08 5.56 3.49
N HIS A 163 4.37 6.33 4.29
CA HIS A 163 4.24 7.77 4.13
C HIS A 163 4.30 8.46 5.48
N ILE A 164 5.06 9.56 5.55
CA ILE A 164 5.33 10.34 6.76
C ILE A 164 4.87 11.77 6.52
N ARG A 165 4.16 12.33 7.49
CA ARG A 165 3.94 13.78 7.58
C ARG A 165 4.69 14.32 8.79
N LEU A 166 5.46 15.39 8.58
CA LEU A 166 6.33 15.99 9.58
C LEU A 166 5.81 17.37 9.98
N TYR A 167 5.90 17.69 11.27
CA TYR A 167 5.53 18.98 11.85
C TYR A 167 6.62 19.42 12.81
N GLU A 168 7.20 20.58 12.55
CA GLU A 168 8.28 21.14 13.35
C GLU A 168 7.77 21.95 14.54
N SER A 169 8.60 22.03 15.59
CA SER A 169 8.36 22.88 16.74
C SER A 169 8.26 24.36 16.34
N PRO A 170 7.38 25.14 16.99
CA PRO A 170 7.19 26.55 16.66
C PRO A 170 8.35 27.45 17.11
N ASN A 171 9.23 26.94 17.97
CA ASN A 171 10.35 27.68 18.56
C ASN A 171 11.67 26.93 18.31
N ASP A 172 12.68 27.63 17.78
CA ASP A 172 14.03 27.07 17.54
C ASP A 172 14.68 26.48 18.81
N ALA A 173 14.27 26.92 19.99
CA ALA A 173 14.81 26.43 21.27
C ALA A 173 14.23 25.08 21.72
N ASP A 174 13.07 24.67 21.20
CA ASP A 174 12.37 23.45 21.63
C ASP A 174 12.83 22.21 20.83
N GLN A 175 13.30 22.40 19.60
CA GLN A 175 13.93 21.40 18.72
C GLN A 175 13.24 20.03 18.75
N TRP A 176 11.99 19.97 18.30
CA TRP A 176 11.29 18.70 18.11
C TRP A 176 10.52 18.67 16.79
N ILE A 177 10.39 17.47 16.25
CA ILE A 177 9.60 17.14 15.07
C ILE A 177 8.59 16.06 15.48
N ALA A 178 7.31 16.34 15.28
CA ALA A 178 6.26 15.35 15.43
C ALA A 178 5.93 14.74 14.07
N MET A 179 5.84 13.42 14.01
CA MET A 179 5.65 12.67 12.78
C MET A 179 4.43 11.77 12.84
N GLN A 180 3.74 11.68 11.71
CA GLN A 180 2.68 10.70 11.47
C GLN A 180 3.09 9.78 10.32
N GLY A 181 3.67 8.63 10.69
CA GLY A 181 3.97 7.54 9.78
C GLY A 181 2.74 6.64 9.56
N HIS A 182 2.47 6.24 8.34
CA HIS A 182 1.44 5.26 8.01
C HIS A 182 1.81 4.45 6.77
N SER A 183 1.34 3.23 6.70
CA SER A 183 1.36 2.42 5.49
C SER A 183 0.10 2.65 4.69
N GLU A 184 0.24 2.68 3.37
CA GLU A 184 -0.87 2.83 2.46
C GLU A 184 -0.65 2.11 1.14
N HIS A 185 -1.75 1.81 0.46
CA HIS A 185 -1.73 1.26 -0.89
C HIS A 185 -2.66 2.05 -1.81
N PHE A 186 -2.31 2.09 -3.11
CA PHE A 186 -3.20 2.70 -4.09
C PHE A 186 -4.32 1.75 -4.50
N ASP A 187 -5.56 2.19 -4.36
CA ASP A 187 -6.74 1.46 -4.80
C ASP A 187 -7.25 1.97 -6.15
N TRP A 188 -7.08 1.14 -7.19
CA TRP A 188 -7.51 1.45 -8.54
C TRP A 188 -9.01 1.62 -8.74
N PHE A 189 -9.87 1.10 -7.85
CA PHE A 189 -11.32 1.30 -7.95
C PHE A 189 -11.78 2.66 -7.40
N THR A 190 -11.05 3.19 -6.42
CA THR A 190 -11.37 4.47 -5.77
C THR A 190 -10.47 5.61 -6.25
N LEU A 191 -9.37 5.29 -6.95
CA LEU A 191 -8.31 6.23 -7.38
C LEU A 191 -7.72 7.01 -6.20
N ARG A 192 -7.52 6.34 -5.08
CA ARG A 192 -7.02 6.93 -3.84
C ARG A 192 -6.07 5.97 -3.14
N HIS A 193 -5.15 6.54 -2.36
CA HIS A 193 -4.44 5.79 -1.33
C HIS A 193 -5.38 5.48 -0.18
N ARG A 194 -5.32 4.24 0.30
CA ARG A 194 -6.03 3.77 1.48
C ARG A 194 -4.99 3.41 2.52
N VAL A 195 -5.18 3.95 3.72
CA VAL A 195 -4.31 3.74 4.87
C VAL A 195 -4.60 2.37 5.47
N ASP A 196 -3.57 1.56 5.65
CA ASP A 196 -3.68 0.23 6.22
C ASP A 196 -3.46 0.28 7.74
N GLY A 197 -2.45 1.02 8.20
CA GLY A 197 -2.10 1.13 9.61
C GLY A 197 -0.99 2.15 9.88
N SER A 198 -0.70 2.36 11.14
CA SER A 198 0.35 3.26 11.62
C SER A 198 1.50 2.51 12.31
N GLU A 199 1.23 1.34 12.90
CA GLU A 199 2.23 0.56 13.65
C GLU A 199 3.36 0.02 12.76
N ALA A 200 3.02 -0.45 11.55
CA ALA A 200 4.01 -0.94 10.59
C ALA A 200 4.96 0.17 10.15
N ALA A 201 4.43 1.37 9.91
CA ALA A 201 5.22 2.54 9.53
C ALA A 201 6.08 3.04 10.70
N GLN A 202 5.53 3.09 11.92
CA GLN A 202 6.32 3.43 13.11
C GLN A 202 7.47 2.44 13.30
N SER A 203 7.22 1.14 13.17
CA SER A 203 8.25 0.11 13.28
C SER A 203 9.32 0.24 12.20
N LYS A 204 8.94 0.60 10.96
CA LYS A 204 9.88 0.88 9.88
C LYS A 204 10.75 2.10 10.19
N ILE A 205 10.16 3.21 10.62
CA ILE A 205 10.88 4.44 10.98
C ILE A 205 11.82 4.18 12.17
N GLU A 206 11.35 3.45 13.18
CA GLU A 206 12.15 3.05 14.35
C GLU A 206 13.35 2.20 13.92
N SER A 207 13.13 1.18 13.09
CA SER A 207 14.21 0.33 12.53
C SER A 207 15.20 1.15 11.71
N ASP A 208 14.71 2.10 10.91
CA ASP A 208 15.51 2.97 10.08
C ASP A 208 16.46 3.85 10.91
N PHE A 209 15.98 4.40 12.03
CA PHE A 209 16.82 5.11 12.98
C PHE A 209 17.76 4.17 13.76
N MET A 210 17.33 2.95 14.11
CA MET A 210 18.20 1.97 14.78
C MET A 210 19.39 1.54 13.92
N ASP A 211 19.22 1.49 12.60
CA ASP A 211 20.26 1.12 11.66
C ASP A 211 21.24 2.28 11.36
N HIS A 212 20.92 3.50 11.82
CA HIS A 212 21.75 4.68 11.58
C HIS A 212 22.99 4.70 12.50
N PRO A 213 24.22 4.85 11.98
CA PRO A 213 25.45 4.70 12.76
C PRO A 213 25.67 5.79 13.82
N GLN A 214 24.94 6.90 13.74
CA GLN A 214 25.02 8.00 14.71
C GLN A 214 23.97 7.89 15.82
N VAL A 215 23.09 6.88 15.79
CA VAL A 215 22.04 6.65 16.78
C VAL A 215 22.44 5.51 17.71
N ASP A 216 22.54 5.78 19.01
CA ASP A 216 22.70 4.75 20.03
C ASP A 216 21.32 4.20 20.41
N THR A 217 21.02 2.98 19.99
CA THR A 217 19.70 2.35 20.22
C THR A 217 19.31 2.22 21.68
N GLU A 218 20.27 2.17 22.61
CA GLU A 218 19.98 2.07 24.05
C GLU A 218 19.67 3.42 24.70
N GLN A 219 20.18 4.51 24.14
CA GLN A 219 20.09 5.85 24.73
C GLN A 219 19.09 6.75 24.00
N ASP A 220 19.12 6.68 22.67
CA ASP A 220 18.48 7.65 21.80
C ASP A 220 17.09 7.22 21.36
N ILE A 221 16.73 5.93 21.49
CA ILE A 221 15.41 5.41 21.09
C ILE A 221 14.61 4.98 22.31
N GLN A 222 13.43 5.57 22.47
CA GLN A 222 12.52 5.28 23.58
C GLN A 222 11.07 5.17 23.09
N ARG A 223 10.22 4.45 23.81
CA ARG A 223 8.76 4.47 23.56
C ARG A 223 8.05 5.25 24.65
N VAL A 224 7.15 6.15 24.26
CA VAL A 224 6.33 6.95 25.19
C VAL A 224 4.85 6.70 24.93
N TYR A 225 4.06 6.64 25.99
CA TYR A 225 2.61 6.46 25.86
C TYR A 225 1.90 7.81 25.71
N LEU A 226 1.37 8.07 24.52
CA LEU A 226 0.60 9.29 24.20
C LEU A 226 -0.90 9.11 24.44
N ALA A 227 -1.35 7.86 24.65
CA ALA A 227 -2.75 7.48 24.79
C ALA A 227 -3.62 7.87 23.58
N ASN A 228 -3.03 7.83 22.38
CA ASN A 228 -3.68 8.08 21.10
C ASN A 228 -4.04 6.77 20.37
N ASP A 229 -4.42 5.75 21.14
CA ASP A 229 -4.84 4.44 20.65
C ASP A 229 -6.16 4.50 19.86
N GLY A 230 -6.33 3.55 18.93
CA GLY A 230 -7.60 3.30 18.23
C GLY A 230 -7.56 3.54 16.72
N PRO A 231 -7.34 4.78 16.23
CA PRO A 231 -7.33 5.06 14.81
C PRO A 231 -6.15 4.37 14.10
N SER A 232 -6.40 3.82 12.91
CA SER A 232 -5.36 3.23 12.03
C SER A 232 -4.41 2.30 12.79
N ASP A 233 -4.96 1.34 13.53
CA ASP A 233 -4.25 0.31 14.33
C ASP A 233 -3.31 0.79 15.45
N ALA A 234 -3.26 2.10 15.75
CA ALA A 234 -2.39 2.66 16.77
C ALA A 234 -2.64 2.06 18.16
N ASP A 235 -1.56 1.67 18.85
CA ASP A 235 -1.59 1.10 20.20
C ASP A 235 -1.48 2.15 21.33
N GLY A 236 -1.30 3.42 20.94
CA GLY A 236 -1.18 4.57 21.83
C GLY A 236 0.24 4.90 22.27
N TRP A 237 1.24 4.13 21.84
CA TRP A 237 2.67 4.40 22.02
C TRP A 237 3.26 5.09 20.80
N ALA A 238 4.20 6.01 21.04
CA ALA A 238 5.00 6.64 20.00
C ALA A 238 6.49 6.37 20.24
N THR A 239 7.24 6.24 19.16
CA THR A 239 8.70 6.15 19.19
C THR A 239 9.28 7.55 19.32
N VAL A 240 10.18 7.74 20.27
CA VAL A 240 10.91 8.99 20.48
C VAL A 240 12.37 8.73 20.14
N VAL A 241 12.91 9.52 19.22
CA VAL A 241 14.32 9.49 18.82
C VAL A 241 15.00 10.77 19.28
N ASP A 242 16.09 10.67 20.03
CA ASP A 242 16.81 11.81 20.59
C ASP A 242 18.10 12.09 19.79
N PHE A 243 18.09 13.09 18.91
CA PHE A 243 19.30 13.54 18.20
C PHE A 243 20.10 14.59 18.98
N THR A 244 19.69 14.96 20.20
CA THR A 244 20.39 15.99 21.00
C THR A 244 21.82 15.55 21.40
N GLY A 245 22.16 14.27 21.21
CA GLY A 245 23.50 13.70 21.34
C GLY A 245 24.45 13.96 20.16
N MET A 246 23.98 14.57 19.06
CA MET A 246 24.75 14.86 17.83
C MET A 246 25.76 16.02 18.00
N ILE A 247 26.33 16.19 19.18
CA ILE A 247 27.49 17.06 19.39
C ILE A 247 28.71 16.40 18.75
N VAL A 248 29.00 16.83 17.53
CA VAL A 248 30.28 16.78 16.79
C VAL A 248 31.40 16.13 17.61
N LEU A 249 31.63 14.83 17.40
CA LEU A 249 32.90 14.23 17.79
C LEU A 249 33.93 14.63 16.73
N PRO A 250 34.97 15.41 17.06
CA PRO A 250 36.04 15.64 16.12
C PRO A 250 36.72 14.31 15.80
N ALA A 251 36.85 14.03 14.51
CA ALA A 251 37.61 12.92 13.97
C ALA A 251 39.00 12.85 14.62
N GLY A 252 39.33 11.70 15.18
CA GLY A 252 40.70 11.37 15.56
C GLY A 252 40.81 10.55 16.83
N VAL A 253 41.05 9.25 16.67
CA VAL A 253 42.27 8.54 17.14
C VAL A 253 42.15 7.10 16.63
N GLY A 254 43.08 6.70 15.75
CA GLY A 254 43.24 5.32 15.33
C GLY A 254 43.90 4.44 16.39
N LEU A 255 43.92 3.12 16.17
CA LEU A 255 45.12 2.29 16.11
C LEU A 255 44.78 0.82 15.79
N VAL A 256 45.47 0.32 14.74
CA VAL A 256 46.19 -0.99 14.66
C VAL A 256 45.40 -2.27 14.35
N ALA A 257 45.45 -2.59 13.05
CA ALA A 257 46.00 -3.81 12.43
C ALA A 257 45.75 -5.20 13.06
N ARG A 258 45.15 -6.10 12.25
CA ARG A 258 45.61 -7.50 12.19
C ARG A 258 45.45 -8.14 10.80
N ARG A 259 46.59 -8.16 10.10
CA ARG A 259 47.20 -9.24 9.29
C ARG A 259 46.31 -10.22 8.50
N ARG A 260 46.50 -10.20 7.18
CA ARG A 260 46.14 -11.25 6.20
C ARG A 260 46.69 -12.64 6.57
N VAL A 261 45.93 -13.68 6.25
CA VAL A 261 46.49 -14.96 5.78
C VAL A 261 45.79 -15.31 4.46
N ALA A 262 46.61 -15.44 3.42
CA ALA A 262 46.31 -16.14 2.19
C ALA A 262 47.25 -17.35 2.12
N ALA A 263 46.69 -18.52 1.81
CA ALA A 263 47.33 -19.70 1.23
C ALA A 263 46.30 -20.85 1.27
N THR A 264 46.19 -21.80 0.35
CA THR A 264 46.69 -22.07 -1.01
C THR A 264 45.94 -23.33 -1.45
N ASP A 265 45.77 -23.50 -2.76
CA ASP A 265 45.32 -24.68 -3.48
C ASP A 265 45.66 -26.05 -2.87
N THR A 266 44.74 -26.99 -3.08
CA THR A 266 45.09 -28.41 -3.28
C THR A 266 44.06 -29.03 -4.23
N GLU A 267 44.47 -29.25 -5.48
CA GLU A 267 43.93 -30.30 -6.34
C GLU A 267 44.30 -31.66 -5.74
N ILE A 268 43.39 -32.65 -5.86
CA ILE A 268 43.68 -33.97 -6.42
C ILE A 268 42.36 -34.70 -6.74
N ASP A 269 42.38 -35.25 -7.96
CA ASP A 269 41.54 -36.20 -8.69
C ASP A 269 40.93 -37.40 -7.93
N GLY A 270 39.85 -37.98 -8.48
CA GLY A 270 39.41 -39.35 -8.12
C GLY A 270 37.93 -39.71 -8.26
N SER A 271 37.48 -39.94 -9.50
CA SER A 271 36.46 -40.88 -10.00
C SER A 271 35.35 -41.52 -9.12
N THR A 272 34.18 -41.64 -9.79
CA THR A 272 33.14 -42.70 -9.75
C THR A 272 32.16 -42.80 -8.58
N GLY A 273 30.86 -42.73 -8.93
CA GLY A 273 29.75 -43.14 -8.08
C GLY A 273 28.41 -42.75 -8.69
N ALA A 274 27.96 -43.50 -9.71
CA ALA A 274 26.55 -43.54 -10.07
C ALA A 274 25.79 -44.25 -8.95
N ASP A 275 24.72 -43.64 -8.44
CA ASP A 275 23.45 -44.33 -8.17
C ASP A 275 22.38 -43.38 -7.58
N TYR A 276 21.22 -43.43 -8.24
CA TYR A 276 19.83 -43.19 -7.83
C TYR A 276 19.53 -42.32 -6.59
N VAL A 277 18.81 -41.20 -6.80
CA VAL A 277 17.64 -40.81 -5.98
C VAL A 277 16.66 -39.98 -6.83
N SER A 278 15.64 -40.68 -7.34
CA SER A 278 14.25 -40.27 -7.61
C SER A 278 13.92 -38.88 -8.17
N GLU A 279 13.52 -38.91 -9.45
CA GLU A 279 12.37 -38.25 -10.04
C GLU A 279 11.19 -38.13 -9.03
N HIS A 280 10.89 -36.92 -8.57
CA HIS A 280 9.70 -36.64 -7.78
C HIS A 280 8.59 -36.15 -8.71
N THR A 281 7.85 -37.11 -9.26
CA THR A 281 6.55 -36.89 -9.89
C THR A 281 5.54 -36.50 -8.80
N PRO A 282 4.81 -35.38 -8.90
CA PRO A 282 3.66 -35.16 -8.02
C PRO A 282 2.44 -35.90 -8.59
N ASP A 283 2.39 -37.21 -8.38
CA ASP A 283 1.14 -37.99 -8.42
C ASP A 283 0.67 -38.21 -6.98
N ALA A 284 0.12 -37.16 -6.36
CA ALA A 284 -0.57 -37.26 -5.08
C ALA A 284 -1.47 -36.05 -4.80
N ILE A 285 -2.38 -35.74 -5.73
CA ILE A 285 -3.66 -35.10 -5.38
C ILE A 285 -4.76 -35.87 -6.11
N ASP A 286 -5.01 -37.11 -5.71
CA ASP A 286 -6.17 -37.84 -6.23
C ASP A 286 -6.87 -38.74 -5.19
N ASP A 287 -6.33 -38.85 -3.97
CA ASP A 287 -6.86 -39.78 -2.95
C ASP A 287 -7.96 -39.18 -2.04
N HIS A 288 -8.45 -37.99 -2.37
CA HIS A 288 -9.55 -37.33 -1.64
C HIS A 288 -10.76 -36.95 -2.50
N LEU A 289 -10.81 -37.40 -3.76
CA LEU A 289 -11.96 -37.18 -4.63
C LEU A 289 -12.71 -38.49 -4.84
N THR A 290 -13.95 -38.55 -4.36
CA THR A 290 -14.82 -39.70 -4.62
C THR A 290 -15.04 -39.87 -6.13
N ASP A 291 -15.39 -41.06 -6.62
CA ASP A 291 -15.76 -41.27 -8.03
C ASP A 291 -16.91 -40.36 -8.50
N VAL A 292 -17.68 -39.82 -7.56
CA VAL A 292 -18.72 -38.81 -7.80
C VAL A 292 -18.11 -37.44 -8.02
N ASP A 293 -17.11 -37.05 -7.22
CA ASP A 293 -16.39 -35.79 -7.39
C ASP A 293 -15.55 -35.79 -8.66
N ARG A 294 -14.86 -36.89 -8.98
CA ARG A 294 -14.15 -37.05 -10.26
C ARG A 294 -15.09 -36.94 -11.44
N ARG A 295 -16.29 -37.55 -11.39
CA ARG A 295 -17.32 -37.40 -12.43
C ARG A 295 -17.92 -36.00 -12.48
N ARG A 296 -18.06 -35.30 -11.35
CA ARG A 296 -18.53 -33.90 -11.30
C ARG A 296 -17.48 -32.94 -11.86
N ILE A 297 -16.21 -33.16 -11.53
CA ILE A 297 -15.06 -32.40 -12.00
C ILE A 297 -14.85 -32.66 -13.49
N ALA A 298 -14.83 -33.91 -13.95
CA ALA A 298 -14.74 -34.25 -15.37
C ALA A 298 -15.92 -33.67 -16.17
N ALA A 299 -17.16 -33.78 -15.66
CA ALA A 299 -18.32 -33.15 -16.28
C ALA A 299 -18.33 -31.61 -16.20
N ALA A 300 -17.52 -31.01 -15.32
CA ALA A 300 -17.29 -29.56 -15.28
C ALA A 300 -16.20 -29.15 -16.28
N TYR A 301 -15.12 -29.93 -16.40
CA TYR A 301 -14.07 -29.75 -17.40
C TYR A 301 -14.60 -29.90 -18.83
N ASP A 302 -15.45 -30.90 -19.10
CA ASP A 302 -16.13 -31.06 -20.39
C ASP A 302 -17.08 -29.90 -20.74
N ARG A 303 -17.44 -29.06 -19.76
CA ARG A 303 -18.26 -27.85 -19.94
C ARG A 303 -17.43 -26.58 -20.10
N LEU A 304 -16.12 -26.64 -19.90
CA LEU A 304 -15.23 -25.50 -20.12
C LEU A 304 -15.06 -25.28 -21.62
N GLU A 305 -16.01 -24.58 -22.22
CA GLU A 305 -15.81 -23.96 -23.53
C GLU A 305 -14.59 -23.02 -23.45
N ALA A 306 -13.82 -22.91 -24.54
CA ALA A 306 -12.69 -21.98 -24.64
C ALA A 306 -13.04 -20.54 -24.21
N GLY A 307 -14.31 -20.14 -24.39
CA GLY A 307 -14.82 -18.85 -23.93
C GLY A 307 -14.71 -18.63 -22.41
N HIS A 308 -14.85 -19.67 -21.57
CA HIS A 308 -14.69 -19.54 -20.12
C HIS A 308 -13.23 -19.22 -19.77
N ILE A 309 -12.29 -19.95 -20.38
CA ILE A 309 -10.85 -19.76 -20.17
C ILE A 309 -10.43 -18.36 -20.63
N ILE A 310 -10.87 -17.97 -21.83
CA ILE A 310 -10.61 -16.63 -22.37
C ILE A 310 -11.17 -15.56 -21.43
N LEU A 311 -12.39 -15.73 -20.91
CA LEU A 311 -13.01 -14.78 -20.00
C LEU A 311 -12.21 -14.61 -18.71
N VAL A 312 -11.79 -15.71 -18.09
CA VAL A 312 -10.96 -15.71 -16.87
C VAL A 312 -9.69 -14.92 -17.12
N PHE A 313 -8.86 -15.36 -18.08
CA PHE A 313 -7.56 -14.74 -18.32
C PHE A 313 -7.68 -13.30 -18.81
N THR A 314 -8.73 -12.94 -19.55
CA THR A 314 -8.95 -11.55 -19.97
C THR A 314 -9.24 -10.65 -18.77
N ILE A 315 -10.11 -11.07 -17.85
CA ILE A 315 -10.42 -10.25 -16.66
C ILE A 315 -9.18 -10.10 -15.77
N LEU A 316 -8.46 -11.19 -15.51
CA LEU A 316 -7.22 -11.15 -14.73
C LEU A 316 -6.17 -10.24 -15.40
N ALA A 317 -5.95 -10.39 -16.71
CA ALA A 317 -4.97 -9.60 -17.44
C ALA A 317 -5.32 -8.11 -17.49
N LEU A 318 -6.60 -7.76 -17.67
CA LEU A 318 -7.02 -6.36 -17.69
C LEU A 318 -6.88 -5.70 -16.31
N PHE A 319 -7.25 -6.41 -15.25
CA PHE A 319 -7.19 -5.86 -13.89
C PHE A 319 -5.75 -5.79 -13.36
N LEU A 320 -5.04 -6.91 -13.33
CA LEU A 320 -3.65 -6.96 -12.84
C LEU A 320 -2.70 -6.20 -13.79
N GLY A 321 -3.00 -6.19 -15.09
CA GLY A 321 -2.23 -5.42 -16.06
C GLY A 321 -2.28 -3.91 -15.82
N VAL A 322 -3.37 -3.39 -15.25
CA VAL A 322 -3.45 -1.99 -14.84
C VAL A 322 -2.49 -1.71 -13.69
N ARG A 323 -2.43 -2.56 -12.67
CA ARG A 323 -1.46 -2.39 -11.58
C ARG A 323 -0.02 -2.53 -12.07
N MET A 324 0.28 -3.60 -12.78
CA MET A 324 1.62 -3.81 -13.32
C MET A 324 2.03 -2.70 -14.29
N GLY A 325 1.08 -2.19 -15.08
CA GLY A 325 1.28 -1.03 -15.95
C GLY A 325 1.54 0.26 -15.18
N GLY A 326 0.82 0.50 -14.09
CA GLY A 326 1.03 1.66 -13.21
C GLY A 326 2.44 1.66 -12.62
N LEU A 327 2.82 0.56 -11.96
CA LEU A 327 4.16 0.37 -11.40
C LEU A 327 5.26 0.49 -12.46
N PHE A 328 5.02 -0.06 -13.65
CA PHE A 328 5.98 0.02 -14.75
C PHE A 328 6.15 1.46 -15.24
N LEU A 329 5.06 2.19 -15.45
CA LEU A 329 5.09 3.57 -15.96
C LEU A 329 5.71 4.51 -14.94
N GLU A 330 5.34 4.38 -13.66
CA GLU A 330 5.92 5.12 -12.56
C GLU A 330 7.46 4.99 -12.53
N ARG A 331 7.96 3.75 -12.51
CA ARG A 331 9.40 3.47 -12.40
C ARG A 331 10.23 3.78 -13.65
N ARG A 332 9.59 3.93 -14.82
CA ARG A 332 10.30 4.01 -16.12
C ARG A 332 10.05 5.30 -16.87
N VAL A 333 9.00 6.06 -16.55
CA VAL A 333 8.54 7.20 -17.32
C VAL A 333 8.34 8.41 -16.40
N GLY A 334 9.45 9.01 -15.95
CA GLY A 334 9.43 10.19 -15.08
C GLY A 334 8.78 11.45 -15.69
N LEU A 335 8.37 11.41 -16.96
CA LEU A 335 7.60 12.49 -17.60
C LEU A 335 6.10 12.47 -17.22
N LEU A 336 5.58 11.34 -16.75
CA LEU A 336 4.16 11.21 -16.43
C LEU A 336 3.94 11.43 -14.94
N THR A 337 3.15 12.45 -14.61
CA THR A 337 2.63 12.60 -13.24
C THR A 337 1.72 11.41 -12.90
N PRO A 338 1.53 11.09 -11.60
CA PRO A 338 0.59 10.06 -11.20
C PRO A 338 -0.83 10.31 -11.77
N HIS A 339 -1.31 11.55 -11.76
CA HIS A 339 -2.62 11.85 -12.35
C HIS A 339 -2.73 11.49 -13.84
N MET A 340 -1.64 11.63 -14.61
CA MET A 340 -1.59 11.23 -16.02
C MET A 340 -1.59 9.71 -16.21
N ILE A 341 -0.82 8.97 -15.40
CA ILE A 341 -0.79 7.50 -15.45
C ILE A 341 -2.18 6.95 -15.12
N ALA A 342 -2.80 7.45 -14.05
CA ALA A 342 -4.16 7.08 -13.66
C ALA A 342 -5.18 7.40 -14.77
N ALA A 343 -5.10 8.58 -15.39
CA ALA A 343 -5.99 8.97 -16.49
C ALA A 343 -5.90 8.04 -17.71
N VAL A 344 -4.71 7.49 -17.99
CA VAL A 344 -4.49 6.55 -19.09
C VAL A 344 -4.98 5.14 -18.75
N LEU A 345 -4.72 4.66 -17.53
CA LEU A 345 -4.97 3.26 -17.16
C LEU A 345 -6.37 3.01 -16.59
N TYR A 346 -6.95 3.94 -15.85
CA TYR A 346 -8.28 3.75 -15.24
C TYR A 346 -9.41 3.42 -16.24
N PRO A 347 -9.44 3.97 -17.47
CA PRO A 347 -10.43 3.57 -18.48
C PRO A 347 -10.43 2.06 -18.79
N VAL A 348 -9.31 1.37 -18.61
CA VAL A 348 -9.22 -0.10 -18.78
C VAL A 348 -10.07 -0.81 -17.74
N ILE A 349 -10.08 -0.33 -16.50
CA ILE A 349 -10.96 -0.85 -15.44
C ILE A 349 -12.41 -0.42 -15.68
N ALA A 350 -12.63 0.90 -15.83
CA ALA A 350 -13.98 1.46 -15.87
C ALA A 350 -14.79 0.99 -17.08
N VAL A 351 -14.15 0.82 -18.24
CA VAL A 351 -14.81 0.47 -19.52
C VAL A 351 -14.28 -0.83 -20.10
N GLY A 352 -12.96 -1.04 -20.08
CA GLY A 352 -12.31 -2.21 -20.70
C GLY A 352 -12.82 -3.54 -20.13
N ILE A 353 -12.82 -3.68 -18.80
CA ILE A 353 -13.28 -4.91 -18.10
C ILE A 353 -14.75 -5.22 -18.45
N PRO A 354 -15.73 -4.31 -18.26
CA PRO A 354 -17.12 -4.55 -18.66
C PRO A 354 -17.30 -4.90 -20.14
N VAL A 355 -16.65 -4.16 -21.03
CA VAL A 355 -16.80 -4.34 -22.49
C VAL A 355 -16.25 -5.69 -22.91
N ALA A 356 -15.02 -6.04 -22.51
CA ALA A 356 -14.41 -7.32 -22.79
C ALA A 356 -15.26 -8.48 -22.24
N THR A 357 -15.74 -8.34 -21.00
CA THR A 357 -16.62 -9.31 -20.36
C THR A 357 -17.90 -9.54 -21.17
N VAL A 358 -18.59 -8.48 -21.58
CA VAL A 358 -19.83 -8.59 -22.38
C VAL A 358 -19.54 -9.20 -23.75
N LEU A 359 -18.43 -8.85 -24.41
CA LEU A 359 -18.07 -9.39 -25.72
C LEU A 359 -17.77 -10.88 -25.67
N ILE A 360 -16.97 -11.32 -24.68
CA ILE A 360 -16.60 -12.73 -24.52
C ILE A 360 -17.80 -13.55 -24.02
N ALA A 361 -18.57 -13.03 -23.06
CA ALA A 361 -19.72 -13.73 -22.50
C ALA A 361 -20.79 -14.06 -23.55
N ARG A 362 -20.91 -13.30 -24.64
CA ARG A 362 -21.81 -13.62 -25.78
C ARG A 362 -21.50 -14.96 -26.43
N THR A 363 -20.27 -15.45 -26.31
CA THR A 363 -19.88 -16.76 -26.84
C THR A 363 -20.47 -17.90 -26.01
N LEU A 364 -20.70 -17.68 -24.71
CA LEU A 364 -21.16 -18.66 -23.73
C LEU A 364 -22.67 -18.91 -23.82
N GLU A 365 -23.07 -20.17 -23.73
CA GLU A 365 -24.47 -20.57 -23.89
C GLU A 365 -25.31 -20.33 -22.62
N ARG A 366 -24.74 -20.50 -21.43
CA ARG A 366 -25.47 -20.49 -20.14
C ARG A 366 -25.24 -19.20 -19.36
N ARG A 367 -26.35 -18.58 -18.91
CA ARG A 367 -26.33 -17.32 -18.14
C ARG A 367 -25.60 -17.44 -16.80
N LEU A 368 -25.84 -18.54 -16.08
CA LEU A 368 -25.27 -18.77 -14.76
C LEU A 368 -23.76 -18.98 -14.83
N ASP A 369 -23.29 -19.78 -15.79
CA ASP A 369 -21.88 -20.07 -15.99
C ASP A 369 -21.11 -18.77 -16.36
N ALA A 370 -21.65 -17.99 -17.31
CA ALA A 370 -21.06 -16.68 -17.65
C ALA A 370 -20.98 -15.72 -16.45
N ALA A 371 -22.06 -15.66 -15.65
CA ALA A 371 -22.12 -14.80 -14.47
C ALA A 371 -21.10 -15.20 -13.40
N LEU A 372 -21.04 -16.50 -13.05
CA LEU A 372 -20.14 -17.00 -12.02
C LEU A 372 -18.67 -16.93 -12.44
N VAL A 373 -18.36 -17.21 -13.70
CA VAL A 373 -16.99 -17.11 -14.20
C VAL A 373 -16.51 -15.66 -14.19
N ALA A 374 -17.31 -14.71 -14.67
CA ALA A 374 -16.92 -13.30 -14.64
C ALA A 374 -16.72 -12.78 -13.20
N ALA A 375 -17.69 -13.04 -12.31
CA ALA A 375 -17.64 -12.61 -10.92
C ALA A 375 -16.47 -13.27 -10.17
N GLY A 376 -16.29 -14.58 -10.33
CA GLY A 376 -15.18 -15.31 -9.71
C GLY A 376 -13.81 -14.85 -10.22
N SER A 377 -13.70 -14.54 -11.50
CA SER A 377 -12.44 -14.04 -12.09
C SER A 377 -12.08 -12.66 -11.56
N LEU A 378 -13.05 -11.76 -11.42
CA LEU A 378 -12.81 -10.44 -10.84
C LEU A 378 -12.48 -10.55 -9.34
N ALA A 379 -13.21 -11.37 -8.61
CA ALA A 379 -12.92 -11.61 -7.19
C ALA A 379 -11.50 -12.17 -7.00
N LEU A 380 -11.10 -13.15 -7.82
CA LEU A 380 -9.74 -13.68 -7.84
C LEU A 380 -8.70 -12.63 -8.19
N ALA A 381 -8.96 -11.80 -9.21
CA ALA A 381 -8.05 -10.73 -9.61
C ALA A 381 -7.84 -9.71 -8.47
N ILE A 382 -8.91 -9.32 -7.76
CA ILE A 382 -8.85 -8.43 -6.58
C ILE A 382 -8.01 -9.08 -5.47
N TRP A 383 -8.23 -10.36 -5.20
CA TRP A 383 -7.51 -11.07 -4.15
C TRP A 383 -6.02 -11.20 -4.46
N ILE A 384 -5.66 -11.51 -5.72
CA ILE A 384 -4.27 -11.52 -6.16
C ILE A 384 -3.67 -10.12 -6.04
N ASP A 385 -4.38 -9.08 -6.47
CA ASP A 385 -3.89 -7.69 -6.40
C ASP A 385 -3.57 -7.28 -4.97
N TYR A 386 -4.46 -7.54 -4.02
CA TYR A 386 -4.22 -7.30 -2.60
C TYR A 386 -3.08 -8.12 -2.03
N GLY A 387 -2.96 -9.39 -2.43
CA GLY A 387 -1.80 -10.20 -2.07
C GLY A 387 -0.48 -9.64 -2.63
N LEU A 388 -0.49 -9.06 -3.83
CA LEU A 388 0.69 -8.44 -4.44
C LEU A 388 1.13 -7.16 -3.72
N VAL A 389 0.19 -6.36 -3.20
CA VAL A 389 0.49 -5.14 -2.45
C VAL A 389 0.59 -5.35 -0.93
N GLY A 390 0.44 -6.58 -0.45
CA GLY A 390 0.57 -6.89 0.99
C GLY A 390 -0.58 -6.36 1.85
N VAL A 391 -1.78 -6.18 1.28
CA VAL A 391 -2.94 -5.70 2.03
C VAL A 391 -3.50 -6.82 2.91
N GLU A 392 -3.39 -6.63 4.22
CA GLU A 392 -3.83 -7.62 5.21
C GLU A 392 -5.27 -7.38 5.68
N SER A 393 -5.71 -6.13 5.77
CA SER A 393 -7.06 -5.78 6.21
C SER A 393 -7.75 -4.83 5.24
N LEU A 394 -9.08 -4.89 5.19
CA LEU A 394 -9.89 -4.01 4.35
C LEU A 394 -11.00 -3.36 5.17
N PRO A 395 -11.17 -2.04 5.06
CA PRO A 395 -12.32 -1.34 5.58
C PRO A 395 -13.64 -1.91 5.04
N ILE A 396 -14.70 -1.84 5.86
CA ILE A 396 -15.99 -2.47 5.58
C ILE A 396 -16.67 -1.86 4.35
N ASP A 397 -16.60 -0.53 4.19
CA ASP A 397 -17.02 0.23 3.00
C ASP A 397 -16.36 -0.31 1.73
N VAL A 398 -15.05 -0.56 1.77
CA VAL A 398 -14.29 -1.12 0.64
C VAL A 398 -14.79 -2.54 0.33
N VAL A 399 -14.98 -3.37 1.36
CA VAL A 399 -15.52 -4.74 1.19
C VAL A 399 -16.90 -4.70 0.52
N PHE A 400 -17.80 -3.83 0.98
CA PHE A 400 -19.11 -3.65 0.37
C PHE A 400 -19.00 -3.22 -1.09
N GLN A 401 -18.15 -2.25 -1.38
CA GLN A 401 -17.95 -1.78 -2.74
C GLN A 401 -17.39 -2.88 -3.66
N ARG A 402 -16.44 -3.70 -3.19
CA ARG A 402 -15.90 -4.87 -3.92
C ARG A 402 -17.00 -5.88 -4.24
N VAL A 403 -17.85 -6.20 -3.27
CA VAL A 403 -19.00 -7.08 -3.47
C VAL A 403 -19.93 -6.53 -4.56
N LEU A 404 -20.22 -5.24 -4.56
CA LEU A 404 -21.10 -4.62 -5.56
C LEU A 404 -20.51 -4.66 -6.98
N VAL A 405 -19.22 -4.37 -7.16
CA VAL A 405 -18.58 -4.44 -8.50
C VAL A 405 -18.50 -5.88 -9.02
N ILE A 406 -18.25 -6.86 -8.14
CA ILE A 406 -18.25 -8.29 -8.51
C ILE A 406 -19.64 -8.73 -8.97
N ILE A 407 -20.69 -8.37 -8.22
CA ILE A 407 -22.08 -8.65 -8.59
C ILE A 407 -22.42 -7.97 -9.92
N ALA A 408 -22.06 -6.70 -10.09
CA ALA A 408 -22.32 -5.94 -11.31
C ALA A 408 -21.71 -6.62 -12.55
N LEU A 409 -20.44 -7.03 -12.47
CA LEU A 409 -19.76 -7.72 -13.57
C LEU A 409 -20.40 -9.08 -13.87
N GLY A 410 -20.77 -9.85 -12.85
CA GLY A 410 -21.49 -11.11 -13.01
C GLY A 410 -22.85 -10.93 -13.70
N LEU A 411 -23.60 -9.88 -13.36
CA LEU A 411 -24.86 -9.55 -14.01
C LEU A 411 -24.68 -9.14 -15.48
N LEU A 412 -23.64 -8.36 -15.80
CA LEU A 412 -23.28 -8.02 -17.16
C LEU A 412 -22.99 -9.27 -18.01
N ALA A 413 -22.15 -10.18 -17.50
CA ALA A 413 -21.82 -11.42 -18.20
C ALA A 413 -23.05 -12.34 -18.38
N GLY A 414 -23.83 -12.54 -17.32
CA GLY A 414 -25.04 -13.37 -17.35
C GLY A 414 -26.13 -12.81 -18.26
N GLY A 415 -26.24 -11.48 -18.35
CA GLY A 415 -27.12 -10.78 -19.29
C GLY A 415 -26.61 -10.79 -20.74
N ALA A 416 -25.30 -10.94 -20.97
CA ALA A 416 -24.70 -10.99 -22.30
C ALA A 416 -24.68 -12.39 -22.93
N ALA A 417 -24.80 -13.45 -22.13
CA ALA A 417 -24.78 -14.85 -22.59
C ALA A 417 -25.76 -15.12 -23.75
N ARG A 418 -25.42 -16.07 -24.64
CA ARG A 418 -26.16 -16.34 -25.88
C ARG A 418 -27.65 -16.63 -25.65
N ARG A 419 -27.98 -17.42 -24.62
CA ARG A 419 -29.37 -17.70 -24.24
C ARG A 419 -30.08 -16.51 -23.59
N ALA A 420 -29.36 -15.52 -23.10
CA ALA A 420 -29.92 -14.25 -22.62
C ALA A 420 -30.38 -13.34 -23.75
N THR A 421 -29.66 -13.36 -24.85
CA THR A 421 -29.87 -12.45 -25.98
C THR A 421 -30.76 -13.01 -27.09
N ARG A 422 -31.27 -14.25 -26.95
CA ARG A 422 -32.18 -14.90 -27.93
C ARG A 422 -33.49 -14.16 -28.12
N ASP A 423 -34.07 -13.62 -27.06
CA ASP A 423 -35.40 -12.97 -27.13
C ASP A 423 -35.27 -11.44 -27.27
N LEU A 424 -34.35 -10.82 -26.53
CA LEU A 424 -34.06 -9.39 -26.58
C LEU A 424 -32.57 -9.15 -26.38
N ARG A 425 -31.98 -8.28 -27.21
CA ARG A 425 -30.56 -7.90 -27.12
C ARG A 425 -30.24 -7.13 -25.83
N HIS A 426 -31.25 -6.51 -25.21
CA HIS A 426 -31.18 -5.83 -23.92
C HIS A 426 -32.16 -6.51 -22.96
N ASN A 427 -31.65 -6.92 -21.80
CA ASN A 427 -32.45 -7.56 -20.75
C ASN A 427 -32.13 -6.95 -19.39
N ASP A 428 -33.03 -7.19 -18.43
CA ASP A 428 -32.96 -6.61 -17.09
C ASP A 428 -31.61 -6.85 -16.39
N MET A 429 -30.97 -8.02 -16.59
CA MET A 429 -29.66 -8.30 -15.95
C MET A 429 -28.57 -7.40 -16.51
N LEU A 430 -28.52 -7.22 -17.83
CA LEU A 430 -27.54 -6.35 -18.46
C LEU A 430 -27.78 -4.88 -18.09
N LEU A 431 -29.05 -4.46 -18.00
CA LEU A 431 -29.42 -3.11 -17.55
C LEU A 431 -29.01 -2.87 -16.10
N VAL A 432 -29.43 -3.75 -15.18
CA VAL A 432 -29.12 -3.63 -13.74
C VAL A 432 -27.61 -3.71 -13.51
N GLY A 433 -26.91 -4.64 -14.18
CA GLY A 433 -25.45 -4.74 -14.08
C GLY A 433 -24.75 -3.48 -14.57
N SER A 434 -25.19 -2.88 -15.68
CA SER A 434 -24.62 -1.63 -16.21
C SER A 434 -24.87 -0.46 -15.27
N VAL A 435 -26.09 -0.30 -14.77
CA VAL A 435 -26.46 0.76 -13.82
C VAL A 435 -25.66 0.60 -12.53
N LEU A 436 -25.60 -0.62 -11.97
CA LEU A 436 -24.86 -0.88 -10.75
C LEU A 436 -23.37 -0.58 -10.91
N TRP A 437 -22.76 -1.03 -12.01
CA TRP A 437 -21.34 -0.74 -12.30
C TRP A 437 -21.07 0.76 -12.35
N VAL A 438 -21.86 1.51 -13.10
CA VAL A 438 -21.70 2.97 -13.25
C VAL A 438 -21.96 3.70 -11.93
N VAL A 439 -23.03 3.34 -11.21
CA VAL A 439 -23.38 3.99 -9.93
C VAL A 439 -22.31 3.74 -8.88
N VAL A 440 -21.79 2.52 -8.78
CA VAL A 440 -20.75 2.18 -7.80
C VAL A 440 -19.45 2.91 -8.12
N LEU A 441 -18.97 2.88 -9.37
CA LEU A 441 -17.73 3.59 -9.73
C LEU A 441 -17.88 5.12 -9.67
N SER A 442 -19.03 5.67 -10.06
CA SER A 442 -19.26 7.11 -9.93
C SER A 442 -19.36 7.51 -8.47
N GLY A 443 -20.02 6.68 -7.65
CA GLY A 443 -20.15 6.90 -6.22
C GLY A 443 -18.80 6.92 -5.51
N THR A 444 -17.89 6.00 -5.86
CA THR A 444 -16.53 5.95 -5.27
C THR A 444 -15.73 7.18 -5.63
N LEU A 445 -15.76 7.61 -6.90
CA LEU A 445 -15.06 8.81 -7.35
C LEU A 445 -15.58 10.09 -6.65
N LEU A 446 -16.88 10.13 -6.33
CA LEU A 446 -17.51 11.21 -5.56
C LEU A 446 -17.31 11.10 -4.04
N GLY A 447 -16.69 10.01 -3.54
CA GLY A 447 -16.41 9.80 -2.11
C GLY A 447 -17.59 9.29 -1.29
N TYR A 448 -18.57 8.62 -1.90
CA TYR A 448 -19.68 7.97 -1.19
C TYR A 448 -19.35 6.55 -0.67
N PHE A 449 -18.14 6.05 -0.95
CA PHE A 449 -17.60 4.75 -0.56
C PHE A 449 -16.11 4.89 -0.26
#